data_AF-A0A7C0VKT5-F1
#
_entry.id   AF-A0A7C0VKT5-F1
#
_cell.length_a   1.000
_cell.length_b   1.000
_cell.length_c   1.000
_cell.angle_alpha   90.00
_cell.angle_beta   90.00
_cell.angle_gamma   90.00
#
_symmetry.space_group_name_H-M   'P 1'
#
loop_
_entity.id
_entity.type
_entity.pdbx_description
1 polymer ?
#
loop_
_entity_poly.entity_id
_entity_poly.type
_entity_poly.pdbx_seq_one_letter_code
_entity_poly.pdbx_strand_id
1 'polypeptide(L)'
;MAKSDYETVPRFDYQKLQNNPGKGMPKLMAPMKGGPNWDEDIGQGKNVNDAWFYYLPVGCMHCEDPKCIPACPEKAIYKRADGTVLIDSELCQGAEDCVEACPYKRIFINKNTGKAEKCILCYPRVEKGMPPICVQNCPGKARFFGDLDDPESPVYQLVKKFKVAVPLHPEFGTKPQIFYIPPVFGPQAIDSQGDAKGPREDDAYLKKQFSPVINQVKTTMEKERGKQESKLMDVLCAYPTWKI
;
A
#
# COMPACT_ATOMS: atom_id res chain seq x y z
N MET A 1 13.77 -6.27 -8.32
CA MET A 1 13.66 -7.31 -7.29
C MET A 1 13.81 -8.65 -7.97
N ALA A 2 14.76 -9.45 -7.52
CA ALA A 2 14.96 -10.81 -8.00
C ALA A 2 13.97 -11.77 -7.33
N LYS A 3 13.84 -12.97 -7.87
CA LYS A 3 13.02 -14.06 -7.32
C LYS A 3 13.37 -14.41 -5.86
N SER A 4 14.63 -14.18 -5.46
CA SER A 4 15.12 -14.35 -4.10
C SER A 4 14.57 -13.34 -3.09
N ASP A 5 14.04 -12.20 -3.57
CA ASP A 5 13.64 -11.08 -2.71
C ASP A 5 12.25 -11.31 -2.10
N TYR A 6 11.49 -12.28 -2.64
CA TYR A 6 10.22 -12.74 -2.07
C TYR A 6 10.42 -14.13 -1.44
N GLU A 7 9.87 -14.33 -0.24
CA GLU A 7 10.06 -15.57 0.51
C GLU A 7 9.56 -16.83 -0.19
N THR A 8 10.23 -17.93 0.16
CA THR A 8 9.59 -19.23 0.22
C THR A 8 8.58 -19.26 1.36
N VAL A 9 7.30 -19.50 1.03
CA VAL A 9 6.21 -19.69 2.01
C VAL A 9 6.67 -20.64 3.13
N PRO A 10 6.63 -20.23 4.41
CA PRO A 10 7.05 -21.07 5.51
C PRO A 10 6.16 -22.32 5.56
N ARG A 11 6.79 -23.49 5.60
CA ARG A 11 6.10 -24.77 5.74
C ARG A 11 6.48 -25.40 7.08
N PHE A 12 5.49 -25.88 7.80
CA PHE A 12 5.66 -26.50 9.11
C PHE A 12 5.29 -27.98 9.02
N ASP A 13 6.15 -28.83 9.57
CA ASP A 13 5.84 -30.23 9.85
C ASP A 13 5.04 -30.31 11.15
N TYR A 14 3.71 -30.40 11.01
CA TYR A 14 2.78 -30.61 12.12
C TYR A 14 2.65 -32.07 12.54
N GLN A 15 3.15 -33.04 11.75
CA GLN A 15 2.97 -34.45 12.04
C GLN A 15 3.64 -34.85 13.36
N LYS A 16 4.77 -34.21 13.68
CA LYS A 16 5.44 -34.38 14.98
C LYS A 16 4.59 -33.94 16.17
N LEU A 17 3.89 -32.82 16.04
CA LEU A 17 2.96 -32.33 17.07
C LEU A 17 1.75 -33.27 17.19
N GLN A 18 1.17 -33.67 16.06
CA GLN A 18 0.02 -34.59 16.02
C GLN A 18 0.34 -35.95 16.66
N ASN A 19 1.54 -36.48 16.41
CA ASN A 19 1.99 -37.75 16.97
C ASN A 19 2.43 -37.65 18.44
N ASN A 20 2.74 -36.44 18.95
CA ASN A 20 3.21 -36.23 20.33
C ASN A 20 2.56 -34.99 20.98
N PRO A 21 1.23 -35.01 21.22
CA PRO A 21 0.54 -33.87 21.83
C PRO A 21 1.16 -33.51 23.19
N GLY A 22 1.46 -32.22 23.39
CA GLY A 22 2.04 -31.71 24.64
C GLY A 22 3.54 -31.98 24.85
N LYS A 23 4.21 -32.70 23.94
CA LYS A 23 5.66 -33.01 24.02
C LYS A 23 6.46 -32.56 22.79
N GLY A 24 5.82 -32.00 21.76
CA GLY A 24 6.47 -31.54 20.54
C GLY A 24 6.00 -30.15 20.09
N MET A 25 6.79 -29.51 19.23
CA MET A 25 6.40 -28.30 18.50
C MET A 25 6.51 -28.57 16.99
N PRO A 26 5.69 -27.91 16.15
CA PRO A 26 5.85 -27.99 14.70
C PRO A 26 7.26 -27.56 14.28
N LYS A 27 7.91 -28.35 13.43
CA LYS A 27 9.25 -28.00 12.93
C LYS A 27 9.12 -27.21 11.62
N LEU A 28 9.80 -26.07 11.53
CA LEU A 28 9.96 -25.37 10.27
C LEU A 28 10.76 -26.25 9.29
N MET A 29 10.19 -26.48 8.10
CA MET A 29 10.77 -27.42 7.12
C MET A 29 12.03 -26.89 6.46
N ALA A 30 12.20 -25.56 6.37
CA ALA A 30 13.40 -24.90 5.87
C ALA A 30 13.64 -23.59 6.62
N PRO A 31 14.90 -23.21 6.92
CA PRO A 31 15.20 -21.95 7.59
C PRO A 31 14.78 -20.74 6.73
N MET A 32 14.13 -19.77 7.36
CA MET A 32 13.82 -18.47 6.72
C MET A 32 15.06 -17.58 6.73
N LYS A 33 15.24 -16.76 5.68
CA LYS A 33 16.41 -15.88 5.50
C LYS A 33 16.03 -14.39 5.33
N GLY A 34 14.77 -14.03 5.52
CA GLY A 34 14.21 -12.74 5.09
C GLY A 34 12.91 -12.95 4.34
N GLY A 35 11.98 -11.98 4.35
CA GLY A 35 10.67 -12.04 3.68
C GLY A 35 9.73 -10.86 3.85
N PRO A 36 8.48 -11.00 3.35
CA PRO A 36 7.44 -9.99 3.58
C PRO A 36 7.30 -9.73 5.09
N ASN A 37 7.42 -8.47 5.49
CA ASN A 37 7.32 -8.04 6.89
C ASN A 37 8.48 -8.51 7.80
N TRP A 38 9.63 -8.89 7.25
CA TRP A 38 10.80 -9.31 8.05
C TRP A 38 11.36 -8.20 8.94
N ASP A 39 11.23 -6.95 8.50
CA ASP A 39 11.68 -5.74 9.17
C ASP A 39 10.55 -4.97 9.88
N GLU A 40 9.50 -5.70 10.30
CA GLU A 40 8.39 -5.15 11.09
C GLU A 40 8.90 -4.41 12.34
N ASP A 41 8.39 -3.20 12.54
CA ASP A 41 8.67 -2.32 13.68
C ASP A 41 10.16 -2.01 13.94
N ILE A 42 11.05 -2.25 12.97
CA ILE A 42 12.47 -1.87 13.07
C ILE A 42 12.64 -0.38 12.79
N GLY A 43 12.16 0.09 11.63
CA GLY A 43 12.20 1.51 11.27
C GLY A 43 13.60 2.11 11.15
N GLN A 44 13.69 3.38 11.53
CA GLN A 44 14.92 4.16 11.65
C GLN A 44 15.11 4.69 13.07
N GLY A 45 16.28 5.27 13.34
CA GLY A 45 16.66 5.82 14.66
C GLY A 45 17.75 4.99 15.33
N LYS A 46 18.43 5.57 16.31
CA LYS A 46 19.50 4.90 17.07
C LYS A 46 18.96 4.20 18.32
N ASN A 47 17.92 4.75 18.93
CA ASN A 47 17.28 4.21 20.13
C ASN A 47 15.85 4.76 20.26
N VAL A 48 15.20 4.51 21.40
CA VAL A 48 13.80 4.91 21.64
C VAL A 48 13.54 6.43 21.54
N ASN A 49 14.58 7.26 21.72
CA ASN A 49 14.46 8.72 21.71
C ASN A 49 14.22 9.28 20.30
N ASP A 50 14.73 8.58 19.28
CA ASP A 50 14.65 8.97 17.87
C ASP A 50 14.08 7.86 16.96
N ALA A 51 13.65 6.72 17.54
CA ALA A 51 13.04 5.63 16.80
C ALA A 51 11.78 6.10 16.06
N TRP A 52 11.70 5.80 14.76
CA TRP A 52 10.62 6.20 13.89
C TRP A 52 10.32 5.16 12.81
N PHE A 53 9.03 4.83 12.66
CA PHE A 53 8.51 4.03 11.57
C PHE A 53 7.04 4.39 11.32
N TYR A 54 6.50 3.92 10.21
CA TYR A 54 5.08 3.98 9.92
C TYR A 54 4.71 2.82 8.98
N TYR A 55 3.44 2.44 8.97
CA TYR A 55 2.96 1.36 8.10
C TYR A 55 2.57 1.90 6.73
N LEU A 56 3.11 1.31 5.66
CA LEU A 56 2.81 1.67 4.29
C LEU A 56 2.17 0.49 3.54
N PRO A 57 0.84 0.43 3.42
CA PRO A 57 0.18 -0.60 2.62
C PRO A 57 0.42 -0.33 1.12
N VAL A 58 1.07 -1.27 0.41
CA VAL A 58 1.35 -1.12 -1.03
C VAL A 58 0.67 -2.24 -1.82
N GLY A 59 -0.12 -1.84 -2.83
CA GLY A 59 -0.81 -2.74 -3.76
C GLY A 59 -0.57 -2.35 -5.22
N CYS A 60 -1.22 -3.04 -6.16
CA CYS A 60 -1.28 -2.56 -7.54
C CYS A 60 -1.94 -1.18 -7.54
N MET A 61 -1.28 -0.19 -8.14
CA MET A 61 -1.76 1.19 -8.12
C MET A 61 -2.82 1.50 -9.19
N HIS A 62 -3.21 0.50 -10.01
CA HIS A 62 -4.12 0.66 -11.15
C HIS A 62 -3.87 1.95 -11.94
N CYS A 63 -2.59 2.16 -12.26
CA CYS A 63 -2.02 3.38 -12.81
C CYS A 63 -2.81 3.96 -14.00
N GLU A 64 -2.83 5.28 -14.09
CA GLU A 64 -3.37 5.96 -15.28
C GLU A 64 -2.51 5.67 -16.51
N ASP A 65 -1.19 5.67 -16.33
CA ASP A 65 -0.17 5.32 -17.32
C ASP A 65 0.57 4.04 -16.86
N PRO A 66 -0.05 2.86 -17.01
CA PRO A 66 0.48 1.60 -16.50
C PRO A 66 1.61 1.06 -17.38
N LYS A 67 2.83 1.05 -16.85
CA LYS A 67 4.02 0.53 -17.56
C LYS A 67 3.97 -0.96 -17.87
N CYS A 68 3.14 -1.73 -17.15
CA CYS A 68 2.95 -3.14 -17.42
C CYS A 68 2.19 -3.43 -18.72
N ILE A 69 1.28 -2.55 -19.16
CA ILE A 69 0.50 -2.76 -20.39
C ILE A 69 1.40 -2.80 -21.64
N PRO A 70 2.16 -1.74 -21.96
CA PRO A 70 2.99 -1.74 -23.17
C PRO A 70 4.15 -2.73 -23.11
N ALA A 71 4.55 -3.17 -21.91
CA ALA A 71 5.59 -4.17 -21.73
C ALA A 71 5.15 -5.59 -22.08
N CYS A 72 3.84 -5.90 -22.08
CA CYS A 72 3.37 -7.26 -22.32
C CYS A 72 3.39 -7.61 -23.82
N PRO A 73 4.24 -8.54 -24.28
CA PRO A 73 4.33 -8.89 -25.70
C PRO A 73 3.02 -9.50 -26.23
N GLU A 74 2.34 -10.29 -25.40
CA GLU A 74 1.07 -10.97 -25.73
C GLU A 74 -0.15 -10.05 -25.67
N LYS A 75 0.02 -8.79 -25.26
CA LYS A 75 -1.10 -7.85 -25.04
C LYS A 75 -2.18 -8.39 -24.09
N ALA A 76 -1.78 -9.26 -23.16
CA ALA A 76 -2.68 -9.85 -22.17
C ALA A 76 -3.13 -8.86 -21.08
N ILE A 77 -2.49 -7.69 -20.97
CA ILE A 77 -2.79 -6.70 -19.92
C ILE A 77 -3.59 -5.55 -20.52
N TYR A 78 -4.71 -5.23 -19.91
CA TYR A 78 -5.62 -4.18 -20.38
C TYR A 78 -6.15 -3.35 -19.22
N LYS A 79 -6.70 -2.17 -19.53
CA LYS A 79 -7.36 -1.27 -18.57
C LYS A 79 -8.85 -1.18 -18.90
N ARG A 80 -9.69 -1.42 -17.91
CA ARG A 80 -11.15 -1.31 -18.01
C ARG A 80 -11.61 0.15 -17.99
N ALA A 81 -12.86 0.39 -18.36
CA ALA A 81 -13.49 1.71 -18.30
C ALA A 81 -13.51 2.30 -16.89
N ASP A 82 -13.65 1.46 -15.85
CA ASP A 82 -13.58 1.83 -14.43
C ASP A 82 -12.14 2.12 -13.93
N GLY A 83 -11.16 2.14 -14.82
CA GLY A 83 -9.75 2.36 -14.48
C GLY A 83 -9.00 1.11 -14.00
N THR A 84 -9.68 -0.02 -13.77
CA THR A 84 -9.05 -1.25 -13.29
C THR A 84 -8.16 -1.85 -14.37
N VAL A 85 -6.85 -1.79 -14.16
CA VAL A 85 -5.89 -2.61 -14.93
C VAL A 85 -6.08 -4.09 -14.58
N LEU A 86 -6.09 -5.01 -15.55
CA LEU A 86 -6.24 -6.47 -15.40
C LEU A 86 -5.26 -7.24 -16.29
N ILE A 87 -5.07 -8.53 -15.99
CA ILE A 87 -4.32 -9.48 -16.83
C ILE A 87 -5.33 -10.55 -17.26
N ASP A 88 -5.45 -10.77 -18.56
CA ASP A 88 -6.16 -11.89 -19.16
C ASP A 88 -5.32 -13.16 -19.00
N SER A 89 -5.84 -14.12 -18.24
CA SER A 89 -5.14 -15.38 -18.01
C SER A 89 -5.06 -16.23 -19.27
N GLU A 90 -6.01 -16.16 -20.19
CA GLU A 90 -6.04 -17.02 -21.37
C GLU A 90 -5.01 -16.57 -22.41
N LEU A 91 -4.72 -15.26 -22.46
CA LEU A 91 -3.68 -14.69 -23.31
C LEU A 91 -2.28 -14.74 -22.69
N CYS A 92 -2.18 -14.73 -21.36
CA CYS A 92 -0.88 -14.64 -20.69
C CYS A 92 -0.02 -15.90 -20.92
N GLN A 93 1.15 -15.71 -21.55
CA GLN A 93 2.16 -16.76 -21.77
C GLN A 93 3.33 -16.72 -20.77
N GLY A 94 3.29 -15.85 -19.75
CA GLY A 94 4.29 -15.84 -18.69
C GLY A 94 5.65 -15.24 -19.06
N ALA A 95 5.71 -14.30 -20.02
CA ALA A 95 6.97 -13.68 -20.46
C ALA A 95 7.71 -12.85 -19.38
N GLU A 96 7.02 -12.50 -18.28
CA GLU A 96 7.53 -11.76 -17.12
C GLU A 96 7.96 -10.29 -17.37
N ASP A 97 7.95 -9.77 -18.60
CA ASP A 97 8.29 -8.35 -18.89
C ASP A 97 7.49 -7.35 -18.05
N CYS A 98 6.21 -7.66 -17.80
CA CYS A 98 5.35 -6.83 -16.96
C CYS A 98 5.78 -6.78 -15.48
N VAL A 99 6.42 -7.83 -14.96
CA VAL A 99 6.97 -7.91 -13.60
C VAL A 99 8.16 -6.95 -13.48
N GLU A 100 9.02 -6.95 -14.50
CA GLU A 100 10.16 -6.04 -14.56
C GLU A 100 9.71 -4.59 -14.79
N ALA A 101 8.79 -4.35 -15.73
CA ALA A 101 8.32 -3.02 -16.08
C ALA A 101 7.53 -2.33 -14.96
N CYS A 102 6.84 -3.07 -14.09
CA CYS A 102 6.12 -2.49 -12.95
C CYS A 102 7.11 -1.93 -11.92
N PRO A 103 7.18 -0.61 -11.68
CA PRO A 103 8.15 -0.05 -10.73
C PRO A 103 7.76 -0.36 -9.28
N TYR A 104 6.48 -0.63 -9.00
CA TYR A 104 5.98 -0.99 -7.67
C TYR A 104 6.12 -2.49 -7.33
N LYS A 105 6.50 -3.33 -8.30
CA LYS A 105 6.64 -4.80 -8.17
C LYS A 105 5.38 -5.46 -7.58
N ARG A 106 4.24 -5.22 -8.25
CA ARG A 106 2.90 -5.72 -7.83
C ARG A 106 2.26 -6.68 -8.82
N ILE A 107 3.11 -7.31 -9.64
CA ILE A 107 2.75 -8.40 -10.54
C ILE A 107 3.66 -9.57 -10.18
N PHE A 108 3.08 -10.76 -10.06
CA PHE A 108 3.75 -11.95 -9.56
C PHE A 108 3.49 -13.11 -10.51
N ILE A 109 4.47 -13.99 -10.69
CA ILE A 109 4.30 -15.20 -11.49
C ILE A 109 3.75 -16.32 -10.62
N ASN A 110 2.59 -16.86 -11.01
CA ASN A 110 2.08 -18.08 -10.46
C ASN A 110 2.83 -19.27 -11.07
N LYS A 111 3.68 -19.90 -10.26
CA LYS A 111 4.54 -21.02 -10.69
C LYS A 111 3.77 -22.28 -11.09
N ASN A 112 2.52 -22.42 -10.64
CA ASN A 112 1.71 -23.59 -10.98
C ASN A 112 1.11 -23.45 -12.38
N THR A 113 0.78 -22.23 -12.80
CA THR A 113 0.14 -21.96 -14.09
C THR A 113 1.10 -21.40 -15.13
N GLY A 114 2.26 -20.89 -14.70
CA GLY A 114 3.18 -20.12 -15.54
C GLY A 114 2.69 -18.72 -15.88
N LYS A 115 1.58 -18.26 -15.30
CA LYS A 115 0.92 -17.00 -15.67
C LYS A 115 1.20 -15.88 -14.68
N ALA A 116 1.18 -14.64 -15.16
CA ALA A 116 1.28 -13.46 -14.31
C ALA A 116 -0.06 -13.15 -13.63
N GLU A 117 -0.01 -12.85 -12.34
CA GLU A 117 -1.15 -12.50 -11.49
C GLU A 117 -0.88 -11.20 -10.73
N LYS A 118 -1.96 -10.48 -10.41
CA LYS A 118 -1.91 -9.24 -9.64
C LYS A 118 -3.27 -8.92 -9.02
N CYS A 119 -3.31 -7.90 -8.16
CA CYS A 119 -4.55 -7.32 -7.66
C CYS A 119 -5.52 -6.97 -8.81
N ILE A 120 -6.79 -7.34 -8.64
CA ILE A 120 -7.87 -7.10 -9.61
C ILE A 120 -8.83 -5.98 -9.18
N LEU A 121 -8.42 -5.15 -8.20
CA LEU A 121 -9.24 -4.14 -7.52
C LEU A 121 -10.60 -4.65 -7.01
N CYS A 122 -10.71 -5.97 -6.79
CA CYS A 122 -11.98 -6.63 -6.51
C CYS A 122 -13.09 -6.24 -7.51
N TYR A 123 -12.81 -6.10 -8.81
CA TYR A 123 -13.81 -5.68 -9.80
C TYR A 123 -15.16 -6.42 -9.70
N PRO A 124 -15.27 -7.74 -9.39
CA PRO A 124 -16.57 -8.41 -9.27
C PRO A 124 -17.43 -7.91 -8.09
N ARG A 125 -16.79 -7.29 -7.10
CA ARG A 125 -17.45 -6.64 -5.97
C ARG A 125 -17.86 -5.21 -6.33
N VAL A 126 -16.96 -4.47 -6.96
CA VAL A 126 -17.20 -3.09 -7.41
C VAL A 126 -18.40 -3.03 -8.37
N GLU A 127 -18.49 -3.98 -9.31
CA GLU A 127 -19.64 -4.14 -10.23
C GLU A 127 -20.98 -4.35 -9.51
N LYS A 128 -20.96 -4.77 -8.24
CA LYS A 128 -22.16 -4.99 -7.41
C LYS A 128 -22.38 -3.87 -6.39
N GLY A 129 -21.74 -2.71 -6.58
CA GLY A 129 -21.83 -1.59 -5.63
C GLY A 129 -21.14 -1.85 -4.29
N MET A 130 -20.23 -2.84 -4.22
CA MET A 130 -19.49 -3.18 -3.00
C MET A 130 -18.02 -2.75 -3.11
N PRO A 131 -17.43 -2.21 -2.05
CA PRO A 131 -16.03 -1.81 -2.08
C PRO A 131 -15.10 -3.03 -2.15
N PRO A 132 -13.83 -2.82 -2.54
CA PRO A 132 -12.79 -3.82 -2.42
C PRO A 132 -12.71 -4.38 -0.99
N ILE A 133 -12.41 -5.67 -0.86
CA ILE A 133 -12.41 -6.33 0.45
C ILE A 133 -11.38 -5.72 1.41
N CYS A 134 -10.25 -5.25 0.86
CA CYS A 134 -9.21 -4.58 1.64
C CYS A 134 -9.71 -3.25 2.22
N VAL A 135 -10.67 -2.57 1.58
CA VAL A 135 -11.30 -1.33 2.06
C VAL A 135 -12.34 -1.67 3.12
N GLN A 136 -13.29 -2.57 2.81
CA GLN A 136 -14.38 -2.95 3.71
C GLN A 136 -13.86 -3.47 5.05
N ASN A 137 -12.83 -4.32 5.01
CA ASN A 137 -12.33 -5.01 6.20
C ASN A 137 -11.15 -4.27 6.85
N CYS A 138 -10.90 -2.99 6.52
CA CYS A 138 -9.82 -2.24 7.14
C CYS A 138 -10.17 -1.93 8.61
N PRO A 139 -9.54 -2.58 9.61
CA PRO A 139 -9.90 -2.39 11.00
C PRO A 139 -9.59 -0.95 11.47
N GLY A 140 -8.51 -0.37 10.94
CA GLY A 140 -8.13 1.01 11.23
C GLY A 140 -8.95 2.06 10.47
N LYS A 141 -9.95 1.66 9.65
CA LYS A 141 -10.78 2.56 8.82
C LYS A 141 -9.95 3.56 8.00
N ALA A 142 -8.73 3.17 7.61
CA ALA A 142 -7.75 4.05 6.98
C ALA A 142 -7.77 3.98 5.44
N ARG A 143 -8.68 3.19 4.85
CA ARG A 143 -8.78 3.01 3.40
C ARG A 143 -10.06 3.63 2.89
N PHE A 144 -9.93 4.50 1.90
CA PHE A 144 -11.03 5.19 1.24
C PHE A 144 -11.17 4.71 -0.20
N PHE A 145 -12.40 4.64 -0.71
CA PHE A 145 -12.66 4.16 -2.07
C PHE A 145 -13.82 4.92 -2.73
N GLY A 146 -13.72 5.13 -4.03
CA GLY A 146 -14.79 5.72 -4.83
C GLY A 146 -14.29 6.25 -6.16
N ASP A 147 -15.17 6.96 -6.86
CA ASP A 147 -14.84 7.61 -8.12
C ASP A 147 -14.10 8.93 -7.86
N LEU A 148 -12.95 9.12 -8.53
CA LEU A 148 -12.16 10.34 -8.44
C LEU A 148 -12.81 11.53 -9.16
N ASP A 149 -13.87 11.29 -9.93
CA ASP A 149 -14.66 12.30 -10.63
C ASP A 149 -15.99 12.63 -9.93
N ASP A 150 -16.44 11.88 -8.91
CA ASP A 150 -17.61 12.22 -8.07
C ASP A 150 -17.20 13.18 -6.93
N PRO A 151 -17.65 14.46 -6.94
CA PRO A 151 -17.30 15.44 -5.90
C PRO A 151 -17.68 15.05 -4.47
N GLU A 152 -18.69 14.18 -4.35
CA GLU A 152 -19.21 13.69 -3.08
C GLU A 152 -18.45 12.45 -2.58
N SER A 153 -17.60 11.83 -3.41
CA SER A 153 -16.80 10.69 -2.98
C SER A 153 -15.69 11.13 -2.00
N PRO A 154 -15.35 10.30 -1.00
CA PRO A 154 -14.29 10.65 -0.07
C PRO A 154 -12.94 10.79 -0.78
N VAL A 155 -12.68 10.00 -1.83
CA VAL A 155 -11.42 10.07 -2.57
C VAL A 155 -11.28 11.36 -3.38
N TYR A 156 -12.35 11.86 -4.01
CA TYR A 156 -12.35 13.18 -4.64
C TYR A 156 -12.03 14.25 -3.60
N GLN A 157 -12.71 14.20 -2.45
CA GLN A 157 -12.52 15.20 -1.41
C GLN A 157 -11.07 15.22 -0.90
N LEU A 158 -10.47 14.06 -0.64
CA LEU A 158 -9.11 13.98 -0.11
C LEU A 158 -8.03 14.32 -1.17
N VAL A 159 -8.22 13.91 -2.43
CA VAL A 159 -7.22 14.08 -3.50
C VAL A 159 -7.36 15.42 -4.22
N LYS A 160 -8.58 15.78 -4.66
CA LYS A 160 -8.82 16.95 -5.53
C LYS A 160 -9.15 18.21 -4.73
N LYS A 161 -10.05 18.10 -3.75
CA LYS A 161 -10.56 19.26 -2.99
C LYS A 161 -9.59 19.72 -1.91
N PHE A 162 -9.23 18.84 -0.97
CA PHE A 162 -8.33 19.15 0.14
C PHE A 162 -6.85 18.96 -0.21
N LYS A 163 -6.54 18.18 -1.25
CA LYS A 163 -5.17 17.92 -1.74
C LYS A 163 -4.23 17.40 -0.65
N VAL A 164 -4.76 16.53 0.21
CA VAL A 164 -4.00 15.92 1.31
C VAL A 164 -3.60 14.47 1.02
N ALA A 165 -4.28 13.81 0.07
CA ALA A 165 -3.90 12.50 -0.42
C ALA A 165 -3.05 12.64 -1.71
N VAL A 166 -1.81 12.18 -1.65
CA VAL A 166 -0.77 12.37 -2.69
C VAL A 166 -0.26 11.03 -3.23
N PRO A 167 0.22 10.97 -4.48
CA PRO A 167 0.70 9.73 -5.08
C PRO A 167 2.01 9.23 -4.44
N LEU A 168 2.19 7.92 -4.40
CA LEU A 168 3.46 7.28 -4.03
C LEU A 168 4.38 7.20 -5.25
N HIS A 169 5.62 7.66 -5.10
CA HIS A 169 6.67 7.69 -6.12
C HIS A 169 6.20 8.30 -7.46
N PRO A 170 5.79 9.59 -7.48
CA PRO A 170 5.35 10.25 -8.71
C PRO A 170 6.41 10.28 -9.82
N GLU A 171 7.70 10.22 -9.46
CA GLU A 171 8.84 10.16 -10.38
C GLU A 171 8.84 8.92 -11.28
N PHE A 172 8.11 7.86 -10.92
CA PHE A 172 7.94 6.69 -11.79
C PHE A 172 7.12 6.98 -13.04
N GLY A 173 6.46 8.14 -13.12
CA GLY A 173 5.74 8.57 -14.32
C GLY A 173 4.56 7.66 -14.68
N THR A 174 4.04 6.88 -13.72
CA THR A 174 2.90 5.97 -13.96
C THR A 174 1.55 6.60 -13.61
N LYS A 175 1.55 7.76 -12.94
CA LYS A 175 0.33 8.45 -12.46
C LYS A 175 -0.59 7.47 -11.66
N PRO A 176 -0.14 6.97 -10.50
CA PRO A 176 -0.87 5.97 -9.72
C PRO A 176 -2.27 6.46 -9.31
N GLN A 177 -3.23 5.54 -9.24
CA GLN A 177 -4.62 5.79 -8.82
C GLN A 177 -4.89 5.34 -7.37
N ILE A 178 -3.82 5.12 -6.61
CA ILE A 178 -3.86 5.00 -5.15
C ILE A 178 -3.03 6.15 -4.58
N PHE A 179 -3.62 6.82 -3.59
CA PHE A 179 -3.07 8.00 -2.95
C PHE A 179 -2.91 7.76 -1.46
N TYR A 180 -1.98 8.47 -0.85
CA TYR A 180 -1.62 8.33 0.55
C TYR A 180 -1.69 9.69 1.22
N ILE A 181 -2.24 9.74 2.42
CA ILE A 181 -2.04 10.86 3.33
C ILE A 181 -0.78 10.51 4.12
N PRO A 182 0.35 11.23 3.93
CA PRO A 182 1.59 10.90 4.61
C PRO A 182 1.45 11.01 6.14
N PRO A 183 2.32 10.36 6.93
CA PRO A 183 2.30 10.44 8.39
C PRO A 183 2.71 11.84 8.85
N VAL A 184 1.76 12.76 8.88
CA VAL A 184 1.96 14.17 9.29
C VAL A 184 1.82 14.38 10.78
N PHE A 185 1.31 13.38 11.51
CA PHE A 185 1.15 13.41 12.96
C PHE A 185 2.05 12.36 13.59
N GLY A 186 2.88 12.79 14.53
CA GLY A 186 3.76 11.92 15.29
C GLY A 186 4.34 12.64 16.51
N PRO A 187 4.81 11.91 17.53
CA PRO A 187 5.55 12.51 18.62
C PRO A 187 6.88 13.06 18.11
N GLN A 188 7.39 14.10 18.77
CA GLN A 188 8.71 14.63 18.52
C GLN A 188 9.80 13.66 19.00
N ALA A 189 11.01 13.82 18.48
CA ALA A 189 12.19 13.20 19.07
C ALA A 189 12.42 13.80 20.46
N ILE A 190 13.06 13.05 21.35
CA ILE A 190 13.38 13.53 22.70
C ILE A 190 14.89 13.55 22.94
N ASP A 191 15.35 14.43 23.83
CA ASP A 191 16.74 14.46 24.27
C ASP A 191 16.98 13.52 25.48
N SER A 192 18.16 13.62 26.10
CA SER A 192 18.51 12.82 27.28
C SER A 192 17.70 13.15 28.54
N GLN A 193 17.04 14.31 28.57
CA GLN A 193 16.22 14.80 29.66
C GLN A 193 14.74 14.42 29.46
N GLY A 194 14.39 13.95 28.26
CA GLY A 194 13.03 13.65 27.86
C GLY A 194 12.30 14.83 27.23
N ASP A 195 12.99 15.95 27.03
CA ASP A 195 12.45 17.15 26.43
C ASP A 195 12.43 17.03 24.91
N ALA A 196 11.47 17.72 24.28
CA ALA A 196 11.26 17.60 22.85
C ALA A 196 12.38 18.28 22.05
N LYS A 197 12.97 17.55 21.11
CA LYS A 197 14.17 17.93 20.34
C LYS A 197 13.90 18.03 18.83
N GLY A 198 12.66 18.29 18.44
CA GLY A 198 12.26 18.48 17.04
C GLY A 198 11.68 17.22 16.37
N PRO A 199 11.64 17.19 15.02
CA PRO A 199 10.99 16.12 14.26
C PRO A 199 11.60 14.74 14.56
N ARG A 200 10.73 13.74 14.64
CA ARG A 200 11.12 12.33 14.75
C ARG A 200 11.15 11.68 13.37
N GLU A 201 10.36 12.22 12.44
CA GLU A 201 10.24 11.76 11.08
C GLU A 201 11.48 12.04 10.22
N ASP A 202 11.83 11.08 9.36
CA ASP A 202 12.82 11.30 8.29
C ASP A 202 12.14 12.03 7.12
N ASP A 203 12.21 13.36 7.18
CA ASP A 203 11.65 14.27 6.17
C ASP A 203 12.23 14.03 4.76
N ALA A 204 13.52 13.69 4.67
CA ALA A 204 14.16 13.42 3.38
C ALA A 204 13.61 12.13 2.75
N TYR A 205 13.43 11.08 3.56
CA TYR A 205 12.81 9.83 3.12
C TYR A 205 11.35 10.03 2.69
N LEU A 206 10.55 10.75 3.47
CA LEU A 206 9.17 11.04 3.11
C LEU A 206 9.06 11.86 1.82
N LYS A 207 9.92 12.86 1.62
CA LYS A 207 9.97 13.65 0.38
C LYS A 207 10.41 12.81 -0.82
N LYS A 208 11.28 11.82 -0.62
CA LYS A 208 11.64 10.87 -1.67
C LYS A 208 10.45 10.00 -2.08
N GLN A 209 9.59 9.60 -1.14
CA GLN A 209 8.43 8.75 -1.43
C GLN A 209 7.24 9.53 -2.00
N PHE A 210 7.00 10.74 -1.50
CA PHE A 210 5.77 11.49 -1.78
C PHE A 210 6.01 12.81 -2.51
N SER A 211 7.25 13.14 -2.91
CA SER A 211 7.65 14.45 -3.41
C SER A 211 7.58 15.57 -2.34
N PRO A 212 8.18 16.76 -2.55
CA PRO A 212 8.06 17.90 -1.63
C PRO A 212 6.64 18.39 -1.32
N VAL A 213 5.61 17.90 -2.03
CA VAL A 213 4.19 18.21 -1.76
C VAL A 213 3.76 17.81 -0.34
N ILE A 214 4.46 16.90 0.33
CA ILE A 214 4.19 16.54 1.72
C ILE A 214 4.16 17.76 2.66
N ASN A 215 4.97 18.79 2.40
CA ASN A 215 4.98 20.01 3.20
C ASN A 215 3.60 20.71 3.17
N GLN A 216 3.00 20.82 1.98
CA GLN A 216 1.66 21.37 1.81
C GLN A 216 0.62 20.52 2.55
N VAL A 217 0.74 19.19 2.47
CA VAL A 217 -0.16 18.27 3.17
C VAL A 217 -0.06 18.49 4.68
N LYS A 218 1.16 18.54 5.24
CA LYS A 218 1.42 18.79 6.67
C LYS A 218 0.77 20.09 7.13
N THR A 219 1.03 21.20 6.44
CA THR A 219 0.43 22.50 6.75
C THR A 219 -1.10 22.46 6.71
N THR A 220 -1.68 21.80 5.71
CA THR A 220 -3.15 21.70 5.57
C THR A 220 -3.75 20.88 6.71
N MET A 221 -3.15 19.72 7.00
CA MET A 221 -3.63 18.79 8.02
C MET A 221 -3.52 19.39 9.43
N GLU A 222 -2.40 20.06 9.76
CA GLU A 222 -2.21 20.76 11.04
C GLU A 222 -3.23 21.89 11.21
N LYS A 223 -3.42 22.72 10.16
CA LYS A 223 -4.41 23.81 10.16
C LYS A 223 -5.83 23.29 10.38
N GLU A 224 -6.24 22.27 9.63
CA GLU A 224 -7.59 21.70 9.72
C GLU A 224 -7.84 21.03 11.07
N ARG A 225 -6.84 20.36 11.64
CA ARG A 225 -6.95 19.68 12.95
C ARG A 225 -7.09 20.67 14.11
N GLY A 226 -6.55 21.88 13.98
CA GLY A 226 -6.67 22.94 14.99
C GLY A 226 -8.01 23.67 15.01
N LYS A 227 -8.92 23.40 14.06
CA LYS A 227 -10.24 24.05 14.01
C LYS A 227 -11.23 23.37 14.94
N GLN A 228 -12.21 24.14 15.41
CA GLN A 228 -13.38 23.61 16.11
C GLN A 228 -14.26 22.73 15.19
N GLU A 229 -14.41 23.14 13.92
CA GLU A 229 -15.12 22.38 12.88
C GLU A 229 -14.26 22.29 11.62
N SER A 230 -14.09 21.08 11.08
CA SER A 230 -13.32 20.85 9.86
C SER A 230 -13.95 19.75 9.00
N LYS A 231 -14.44 20.14 7.83
CA LYS A 231 -14.93 19.21 6.81
C LYS A 231 -13.88 18.18 6.39
N LEU A 232 -12.59 18.51 6.44
CA LEU A 232 -11.53 17.55 6.14
C LEU A 232 -11.48 16.48 7.24
N MET A 233 -11.48 16.89 8.51
CA MET A 233 -11.47 15.95 9.63
C MET A 233 -12.75 15.11 9.67
N ASP A 234 -13.90 15.68 9.30
CA ASP A 234 -15.16 14.95 9.17
C ASP A 234 -15.05 13.83 8.13
N VAL A 235 -14.47 14.10 6.95
CA VAL A 235 -14.25 13.09 5.90
C VAL A 235 -13.30 11.99 6.40
N LEU A 236 -12.21 12.36 7.10
CA LEU A 236 -11.22 11.40 7.61
C LEU A 236 -11.78 10.49 8.73
N CYS A 237 -12.78 10.98 9.46
CA CYS A 237 -13.44 10.25 10.54
C CYS A 237 -14.74 9.55 10.12
N ALA A 238 -15.20 9.76 8.88
CA ALA A 238 -16.45 9.23 8.38
C ALA A 238 -16.43 7.69 8.23
N TYR A 239 -17.61 7.09 8.41
CA TYR A 239 -17.86 5.70 8.05
C TYR A 239 -19.28 5.58 7.45
N PRO A 240 -19.48 4.85 6.32
CA PRO A 240 -18.47 4.11 5.56
C PRO A 240 -17.41 5.02 4.91
N THR A 241 -16.21 4.49 4.70
CA THR A 241 -15.09 5.23 4.08
C THR A 241 -15.13 5.18 2.54
N TRP A 242 -16.25 4.78 1.95
CA TRP A 242 -16.39 4.62 0.51
C TRP A 242 -17.74 5.11 0.00
N LYS A 243 -17.76 5.45 -1.28
CA LYS A 243 -18.96 5.74 -2.07
C LYS A 243 -18.75 5.19 -3.49
N ILE A 244 -19.68 4.38 -3.99
CA ILE A 244 -19.63 3.68 -5.29
C ILE A 244 -20.88 4.03 -6.08
#